data_AF-A0AAV6P6Z6-F1
#
_entry.id   AF-A0AAV6P6Z6-F1
#
_cell.length_a   1.000
_cell.length_b   1.000
_cell.length_c   1.000
_cell.angle_alpha   90.00
_cell.angle_beta   90.00
_cell.angle_gamma   90.00
#
_symmetry.space_group_name_H-M   'P 1'
#
loop_
_entity.id
_entity.type
_entity.pdbx_description
1 polymer ?
#
loop_
_entity_poly.entity_id
_entity_poly.type
_entity_poly.pdbx_seq_one_letter_code
_entity_poly.pdbx_strand_id
1 'polypeptide(L)'
;MASSCSSIPRTFLLVSIVGFLLPSQSLALKSFFDPRDVLPLLPSQVSWPILNYLNNAADLLPAFVGSVSSPENSIQWQGSCFYKNSAWLEFHNKSGSEYGGGTLHIKANDAHSWTCMDFYIFATPYRVTWDYYFLAREHTLEIAEWEGKEEFEYVKKAGVSIFLLQAGVLKTFQALFDVLPLFSTTDYGEKSNIKFLENHMGATFEERPRPWTTSVNVDDIQSGDFLALSKIRGPWGAFETLQKWVTGSYAGHSAVCLRDPEGKLWVAESGRGNGVEDDIIDVLPWDKWWDYELNNDSSNPHIAFLPLHPDLRAKLNETAAWEYVRSMVGKPYGYHNLIFSWIDTTHGNYPPPLDAHLVASAMTIWKQVRPTLAANLWNEALNIRLGTKDLDLPEILVEVEKQGSSFGELLAIPEQDDWIYADGKSASCVAFVLEMYKAAGLFGPLANSIQVTEFTLKDAYTLNFYENNSSRLPKWCHGGDHVKLPYCQILGKYRMDLPGYNSIDPYHNMNERCPSLPTEYYRPNNC
;
A
#
# COMPACT_ATOMS: atom_id res chain seq x y z
N MET A 1 -34.19 29.52 -59.49
CA MET A 1 -33.89 30.97 -59.62
C MET A 1 -32.86 31.32 -58.55
N ALA A 2 -31.74 31.94 -58.97
CA ALA A 2 -30.66 32.61 -58.20
C ALA A 2 -30.00 31.81 -57.04
N SER A 3 -28.80 31.25 -57.16
CA SER A 3 -27.45 31.85 -57.30
C SER A 3 -27.05 32.81 -56.18
N SER A 4 -26.10 32.39 -55.34
CA SER A 4 -25.05 33.25 -54.78
C SER A 4 -23.90 32.40 -54.21
N CYS A 5 -22.85 32.22 -55.00
CA CYS A 5 -21.51 31.90 -54.52
C CYS A 5 -20.95 33.08 -53.71
N SER A 6 -20.32 32.83 -52.56
CA SER A 6 -19.33 33.75 -52.00
C SER A 6 -17.99 33.03 -51.83
N SER A 7 -16.99 33.62 -52.48
CA SER A 7 -15.61 33.19 -52.58
C SER A 7 -14.83 33.52 -51.31
N ILE A 8 -14.24 32.51 -50.68
CA ILE A 8 -13.21 32.70 -49.65
C ILE A 8 -11.93 33.19 -50.35
N PRO A 9 -11.31 34.31 -49.93
CA PRO A 9 -10.12 34.84 -50.59
C PRO A 9 -8.90 33.98 -50.25
N ARG A 10 -8.24 33.46 -51.30
CA ARG A 10 -7.01 32.64 -51.27
C ARG A 10 -5.77 33.32 -50.66
N THR A 11 -5.90 34.52 -50.09
CA THR A 11 -4.80 35.28 -49.47
C THR A 11 -4.54 34.94 -48.00
N PHE A 12 -5.41 34.20 -47.32
CA PHE A 12 -5.17 33.77 -45.92
C PHE A 12 -4.35 32.48 -45.80
N LEU A 13 -4.17 31.70 -46.87
CA LEU A 13 -3.48 30.40 -46.80
C LEU A 13 -1.96 30.48 -47.03
N LEU A 14 -1.43 31.66 -47.40
CA LEU A 14 0.00 31.84 -47.70
C LEU A 14 0.78 32.53 -46.56
N VAL A 15 0.11 33.07 -45.54
CA VAL A 15 0.79 33.63 -44.35
C VAL A 15 1.11 32.54 -43.32
N SER A 16 0.46 31.37 -43.37
CA SER A 16 0.71 30.26 -42.43
C SER A 16 1.89 29.35 -42.80
N ILE A 17 2.48 29.49 -44.00
CA ILE A 17 3.54 28.56 -44.47
C ILE A 17 4.92 29.23 -44.52
N VAL A 18 5.02 30.56 -44.50
CA VAL A 18 6.33 31.27 -44.55
C VAL A 18 6.93 31.49 -43.14
N GLY A 19 6.19 31.19 -42.07
CA GLY A 19 6.72 31.25 -40.69
C GLY A 19 7.62 30.07 -40.26
N PHE A 20 7.69 29.00 -41.06
CA PHE A 20 8.40 27.75 -40.68
C PHE A 20 9.84 27.63 -41.21
N LEU A 21 10.40 28.66 -41.85
CA LEU A 21 11.74 28.60 -42.45
C LEU A 21 12.69 29.72 -42.01
N LEU A 22 12.46 30.31 -40.83
CA LEU A 22 13.45 31.15 -40.17
C LEU A 22 13.91 30.45 -38.89
N PRO A 23 15.22 30.27 -38.64
CA PRO A 23 15.72 29.81 -37.36
C PRO A 23 15.58 30.98 -36.38
N SER A 24 14.36 31.23 -35.90
CA SER A 24 14.16 32.11 -34.78
C SER A 24 14.71 31.38 -33.56
N GLN A 25 15.82 31.89 -33.03
CA GLN A 25 16.15 31.69 -31.62
C GLN A 25 14.96 32.22 -30.81
N SER A 26 13.98 31.35 -30.56
CA SER A 26 12.88 31.65 -29.67
C SER A 26 13.48 31.74 -28.28
N LEU A 27 13.66 32.97 -27.79
CA LEU A 27 13.55 33.22 -26.36
C LEU A 27 12.21 32.62 -25.96
N ALA A 28 12.22 31.47 -25.29
CA ALA A 28 11.01 30.81 -24.84
C ALA A 28 10.30 31.76 -23.87
N LEU A 29 9.33 32.51 -24.37
CA LEU A 29 8.47 33.34 -23.55
C LEU A 29 7.72 32.37 -22.64
N LYS A 30 7.98 32.40 -21.32
CA LYS A 30 7.30 31.51 -20.36
C LYS A 30 5.79 31.63 -20.58
N SER A 31 5.12 30.51 -20.78
CA SER A 31 3.67 30.49 -20.98
C SER A 31 2.99 31.16 -19.78
N PHE A 32 1.99 32.00 -20.02
CA PHE A 32 1.21 32.63 -18.94
C PHE A 32 0.50 31.57 -18.09
N PHE A 33 0.10 30.46 -18.72
CA PHE A 33 -0.53 29.30 -18.05
C PHE A 33 -0.17 28.02 -18.82
N ASP A 34 0.00 26.89 -18.14
CA ASP A 34 -0.04 25.60 -18.82
C ASP A 34 -1.52 25.21 -19.04
N PRO A 35 -1.90 24.68 -20.22
CA PRO A 35 -3.26 24.16 -20.44
C PRO A 35 -3.73 23.18 -19.35
N ARG A 36 -2.82 22.40 -18.76
CA ARG A 36 -3.06 21.48 -17.63
C ARG A 36 -3.33 22.21 -16.31
N ASP A 37 -2.77 23.40 -16.10
CA ASP A 37 -2.99 24.22 -14.91
C ASP A 37 -4.39 24.88 -14.93
N VAL A 38 -4.94 25.13 -16.13
CA VAL A 38 -6.27 25.75 -16.33
C VAL A 38 -7.38 24.70 -16.43
N LEU A 39 -7.02 23.45 -16.75
CA LEU A 39 -7.95 22.34 -16.93
C LEU A 39 -8.95 22.19 -15.77
N PRO A 40 -8.56 22.35 -14.49
CA PRO A 40 -9.47 22.23 -13.36
C PRO A 40 -10.44 23.42 -13.19
N LEU A 41 -10.13 24.56 -13.83
CA LEU A 41 -10.98 25.75 -13.86
C LEU A 41 -12.02 25.70 -15.00
N LEU A 42 -11.91 24.72 -15.90
CA LEU A 42 -12.88 24.50 -16.98
C LEU A 42 -14.14 23.77 -16.44
N PRO A 43 -15.31 23.96 -17.08
CA PRO A 43 -16.54 23.28 -16.72
C PRO A 43 -16.33 21.77 -16.56
N SER A 44 -16.88 21.20 -15.48
CA SER A 44 -16.65 19.80 -15.08
C SER A 44 -16.90 18.80 -16.21
N GLN A 45 -17.87 19.04 -17.10
CA GLN A 45 -18.18 18.16 -18.24
C GLN A 45 -17.05 18.04 -19.28
N VAL A 46 -16.15 19.03 -19.35
CA VAL A 46 -15.00 19.06 -20.27
C VAL A 46 -13.71 18.68 -19.55
N SER A 47 -13.54 19.15 -18.32
CA SER A 47 -12.32 18.91 -17.54
C SER A 47 -12.27 17.51 -16.94
N TRP A 48 -13.37 16.98 -16.40
CA TRP A 48 -13.37 15.69 -15.69
C TRP A 48 -12.90 14.50 -16.53
N PRO A 49 -13.35 14.30 -17.78
CA PRO A 49 -12.92 13.14 -18.56
C PRO A 49 -11.41 13.15 -18.86
N ILE A 50 -10.84 14.35 -19.05
CA ILE A 50 -9.42 14.55 -19.34
C ILE A 50 -8.60 14.45 -18.05
N LEU A 51 -9.09 15.01 -16.94
CA LEU A 51 -8.45 14.91 -15.62
C LEU A 51 -8.41 13.47 -15.12
N ASN A 52 -9.49 12.71 -15.27
CA ASN A 52 -9.56 11.28 -14.92
C ASN A 52 -8.62 10.39 -15.75
N TYR A 53 -8.09 10.89 -16.86
CA TYR A 53 -7.08 10.21 -17.69
C TYR A 53 -5.65 10.64 -17.33
N LEU A 54 -5.47 11.83 -16.76
CA LEU A 54 -4.16 12.45 -16.48
C LEU A 54 -3.72 12.38 -15.01
N ASN A 55 -4.62 12.02 -14.10
CA ASN A 55 -4.42 12.08 -12.64
C ASN A 55 -4.43 10.68 -12.02
N ASN A 56 -3.67 10.53 -10.94
CA ASN A 56 -3.47 9.26 -10.25
C ASN A 56 -3.58 9.44 -8.72
N ALA A 57 -4.22 8.51 -8.00
CA ALA A 57 -4.22 8.43 -6.55
C ALA A 57 -2.80 8.37 -5.92
N ALA A 58 -1.82 7.76 -6.61
CA ALA A 58 -0.42 7.78 -6.19
C ALA A 58 0.19 9.21 -6.24
N ASP A 59 -0.42 10.14 -6.98
CA ASP A 59 0.01 11.55 -7.04
C ASP A 59 -0.23 12.30 -5.70
N LEU A 60 -0.98 11.71 -4.76
CA LEU A 60 -1.08 12.26 -3.39
C LEU A 60 0.19 12.10 -2.56
N LEU A 61 1.02 11.13 -2.91
CA LEU A 61 2.13 10.72 -2.08
C LEU A 61 3.32 11.69 -2.29
N PRO A 62 3.83 12.31 -1.21
CA PRO A 62 5.03 13.15 -1.26
C PRO A 62 6.25 12.35 -1.69
N ALA A 63 7.03 12.83 -2.66
CA ALA A 63 8.32 12.23 -3.00
C ALA A 63 9.43 12.83 -2.14
N PHE A 64 10.30 12.01 -1.56
CA PHE A 64 11.49 12.50 -0.87
C PHE A 64 12.46 13.16 -1.86
N VAL A 65 12.90 14.39 -1.59
CA VAL A 65 13.86 15.10 -2.46
C VAL A 65 15.25 15.24 -1.83
N GLY A 66 15.36 15.07 -0.52
CA GLY A 66 16.63 15.08 0.21
C GLY A 66 16.51 15.70 1.61
N SER A 67 17.64 15.73 2.32
CA SER A 67 17.73 16.30 3.66
C SER A 67 18.82 17.36 3.74
N VAL A 68 18.60 18.41 4.55
CA VAL A 68 19.54 19.55 4.68
C VAL A 68 19.89 19.82 6.14
N SER A 69 21.20 19.90 6.42
CA SER A 69 21.74 20.12 7.78
C SER A 69 22.67 21.33 7.88
N SER A 70 23.13 21.89 6.77
CA SER A 70 24.02 23.07 6.78
C SER A 70 24.02 23.77 5.42
N PRO A 71 24.61 24.98 5.32
CA PRO A 71 24.85 25.65 4.03
C PRO A 71 25.78 24.86 3.10
N GLU A 72 26.71 24.10 3.68
CA GLU A 72 27.67 23.27 2.93
C GLU A 72 27.00 22.00 2.39
N ASN A 73 26.00 21.49 3.11
CA ASN A 73 25.19 20.31 2.74
C ASN A 73 23.91 20.74 2.00
N SER A 74 24.05 21.63 1.02
CA SER A 74 22.91 22.04 0.19
C SER A 74 22.51 20.93 -0.79
N ILE A 75 21.20 20.78 -1.04
CA ILE A 75 20.67 19.83 -2.02
C ILE A 75 20.08 20.58 -3.22
N GLN A 76 19.96 19.90 -4.36
CA GLN A 76 19.29 20.41 -5.56
C GLN A 76 18.35 19.37 -6.14
N TRP A 77 17.20 19.81 -6.64
CA TRP A 77 16.22 18.94 -7.28
C TRP A 77 15.41 19.67 -8.36
N GLN A 78 14.65 18.88 -9.12
CA GLN A 78 13.64 19.39 -10.05
C GLN A 78 12.26 19.21 -9.41
N GLY A 79 11.52 20.32 -9.30
CA GLY A 79 10.14 20.33 -8.83
C GLY A 79 9.13 20.20 -9.96
N SER A 80 7.84 20.19 -9.60
CA SER A 80 6.76 20.11 -10.58
C SER A 80 6.46 21.47 -11.21
N CYS A 81 6.60 22.55 -10.44
CA CYS A 81 6.54 23.94 -10.90
C CYS A 81 7.91 24.51 -11.25
N PHE A 82 8.93 24.26 -10.44
CA PHE A 82 10.25 24.89 -10.57
C PHE A 82 11.32 23.86 -10.95
N TYR A 83 12.01 24.05 -12.07
CA TYR A 83 12.98 23.06 -12.56
C TYR A 83 14.36 23.16 -11.94
N LYS A 84 14.66 24.24 -11.21
CA LYS A 84 15.95 24.41 -10.53
C LYS A 84 15.73 24.87 -9.10
N ASN A 85 15.63 23.89 -8.21
CA ASN A 85 15.47 24.13 -6.78
C ASN A 85 16.76 23.81 -6.05
N SER A 86 17.00 24.56 -4.98
CA SER A 86 18.04 24.23 -4.00
C SER A 86 17.58 24.57 -2.59
N ALA A 87 18.04 23.81 -1.60
CA ALA A 87 17.77 24.09 -0.20
C ALA A 87 19.01 23.96 0.67
N TRP A 88 19.06 24.74 1.75
CA TRP A 88 20.05 24.64 2.82
C TRP A 88 19.48 25.12 4.14
N LEU A 89 20.12 24.74 5.24
CA LEU A 89 19.69 25.08 6.59
C LEU A 89 20.73 25.97 7.29
N GLU A 90 20.26 27.04 7.94
CA GLU A 90 21.08 27.90 8.79
C GLU A 90 20.59 27.83 10.24
N PHE A 91 21.43 27.36 11.16
CA PHE A 91 21.12 27.39 12.58
C PHE A 91 21.26 28.79 13.15
N HIS A 92 20.37 29.16 14.08
CA HIS A 92 20.44 30.43 14.79
C HIS A 92 19.90 30.31 16.21
N ASN A 93 20.28 31.22 17.10
CA ASN A 93 19.69 31.33 18.43
C ASN A 93 19.01 32.68 18.64
N LYS A 94 18.02 33.00 17.77
CA LYS A 94 17.25 34.25 17.84
C LYS A 94 16.33 34.29 19.07
N SER A 95 15.85 33.13 19.53
CA SER A 95 14.97 32.99 20.69
C SER A 95 15.69 33.08 22.04
N GLY A 96 17.00 32.78 22.08
CA GLY A 96 17.77 32.70 23.32
C GLY A 96 17.55 31.39 24.08
N SER A 97 16.90 30.39 23.49
CA SER A 97 16.74 29.06 24.09
C SER A 97 18.08 28.28 24.09
N GLU A 98 18.15 27.20 24.87
CA GLU A 98 19.38 26.40 25.00
C GLU A 98 19.86 25.84 23.65
N TYR A 99 18.92 25.43 22.78
CA TYR A 99 19.22 24.80 21.49
C TYR A 99 18.95 25.71 20.28
N GLY A 100 18.37 26.90 20.48
CA GLY A 100 18.01 27.81 19.40
C GLY A 100 17.03 27.17 18.40
N GLY A 101 17.09 27.65 17.16
CA GLY A 101 16.26 27.23 16.03
C GLY A 101 17.05 27.22 14.72
N GLY A 102 16.37 27.33 13.59
CA GLY A 102 17.01 27.40 12.28
C GLY A 102 16.12 27.99 11.19
N THR A 103 16.75 28.58 10.18
CA THR A 103 16.10 29.07 8.98
C THR A 103 16.39 28.09 7.85
N LEU A 104 15.35 27.45 7.34
CA LEU A 104 15.43 26.61 6.14
C LEU A 104 15.23 27.51 4.91
N HIS A 105 16.24 27.61 4.07
CA HIS A 105 16.19 28.38 2.84
C HIS A 105 15.86 27.47 1.66
N ILE A 106 14.91 27.88 0.84
CA ILE A 106 14.49 27.17 -0.36
C ILE A 106 14.49 28.15 -1.52
N LYS A 107 15.40 27.95 -2.45
CA LYS A 107 15.56 28.78 -3.63
C LYS A 107 14.93 28.07 -4.82
N ALA A 108 13.77 28.58 -5.23
CA ALA A 108 13.03 28.08 -6.37
C ALA A 108 13.31 28.92 -7.62
N ASN A 109 13.76 28.29 -8.71
CA ASN A 109 14.05 28.97 -9.98
C ASN A 109 13.46 28.21 -11.17
N ASP A 110 13.45 28.89 -12.33
CA ASP A 110 12.98 28.33 -13.59
C ASP A 110 11.56 27.76 -13.49
N ALA A 111 10.64 28.59 -12.95
CA ALA A 111 9.21 28.30 -12.95
C ALA A 111 8.71 27.99 -14.37
N HIS A 112 7.96 26.92 -14.51
CA HIS A 112 7.36 26.45 -15.74
C HIS A 112 6.20 27.35 -16.21
N SER A 113 5.32 27.77 -15.31
CA SER A 113 4.22 28.70 -15.58
C SER A 113 4.11 29.75 -14.47
N TRP A 114 3.31 30.80 -14.70
CA TRP A 114 3.12 31.87 -13.71
C TRP A 114 2.17 31.49 -12.57
N THR A 115 1.43 30.39 -12.74
CA THR A 115 0.42 29.91 -11.80
C THR A 115 0.71 28.56 -11.20
N CYS A 116 1.81 27.92 -11.59
CA CYS A 116 2.20 26.66 -10.98
C CYS A 116 2.62 26.88 -9.52
N MET A 117 2.51 25.82 -8.73
CA MET A 117 2.80 25.85 -7.31
C MET A 117 3.34 24.49 -6.85
N ASP A 118 4.48 24.52 -6.17
CA ASP A 118 5.00 23.36 -5.46
C ASP A 118 4.48 23.38 -4.01
N PHE A 119 4.16 22.21 -3.47
CA PHE A 119 3.86 22.02 -2.07
C PHE A 119 4.89 21.09 -1.45
N TYR A 120 5.48 21.53 -0.35
CA TYR A 120 6.53 20.81 0.35
C TYR A 120 6.07 20.41 1.74
N ILE A 121 6.47 19.22 2.16
CA ILE A 121 6.43 18.78 3.54
C ILE A 121 7.86 18.76 4.06
N PHE A 122 8.07 19.32 5.23
CA PHE A 122 9.34 19.34 5.93
C PHE A 122 9.19 18.55 7.22
N ALA A 123 10.02 17.54 7.39
CA ALA A 123 9.90 16.63 8.51
C ALA A 123 11.24 16.41 9.21
N THR A 124 11.18 16.33 10.52
CA THR A 124 12.13 15.64 11.38
C THR A 124 11.37 14.49 12.06
N PRO A 125 12.06 13.59 12.77
CA PRO A 125 11.39 12.62 13.63
C PRO A 125 10.45 13.25 14.67
N TYR A 126 10.69 14.50 15.03
CA TYR A 126 10.03 15.22 16.11
C TYR A 126 8.88 16.10 15.61
N ARG A 127 9.06 16.73 14.44
CA ARG A 127 8.08 17.66 13.88
C ARG A 127 7.78 17.43 12.41
N VAL A 128 6.59 17.86 12.01
CA VAL A 128 6.19 17.97 10.61
C VAL A 128 5.59 19.35 10.39
N THR A 129 6.00 19.99 9.31
CA THR A 129 5.42 21.25 8.82
C THR A 129 5.36 21.21 7.31
N TRP A 130 4.68 22.17 6.71
CA TRP A 130 4.50 22.24 5.27
C TRP A 130 4.46 23.69 4.80
N ASP A 131 4.83 23.91 3.55
CA ASP A 131 4.75 25.21 2.92
C ASP A 131 4.53 25.06 1.41
N TYR A 132 4.15 26.15 0.74
CA TYR A 132 3.90 26.16 -0.69
C TYR A 132 4.58 27.35 -1.37
N TYR A 133 5.09 27.13 -2.57
CA TYR A 133 5.84 28.13 -3.32
C TYR A 133 5.22 28.35 -4.70
N PHE A 134 4.90 29.61 -4.99
CA PHE A 134 4.33 30.06 -6.28
C PHE A 134 5.23 31.08 -7.01
N LEU A 135 6.27 31.59 -6.36
CA LEU A 135 7.22 32.54 -6.95
C LEU A 135 8.61 31.93 -7.11
N ALA A 136 9.24 32.20 -8.25
CA ALA A 136 10.65 31.89 -8.49
C ALA A 136 11.52 32.90 -7.72
N ARG A 137 11.79 32.59 -6.46
CA ARG A 137 12.63 33.37 -5.55
C ARG A 137 13.19 32.47 -4.45
N GLU A 138 13.98 33.06 -3.59
CA GLU A 138 14.30 32.48 -2.30
C GLU A 138 13.12 32.64 -1.33
N HIS A 139 12.76 31.54 -0.68
CA HIS A 139 11.79 31.45 0.39
C HIS A 139 12.50 30.94 1.64
N THR A 140 11.94 31.26 2.80
CA THR A 140 12.50 30.87 4.09
C THR A 140 11.40 30.31 4.97
N LEU A 141 11.64 29.14 5.54
CA LEU A 141 10.82 28.56 6.60
C LEU A 141 11.58 28.71 7.91
N GLU A 142 11.00 29.48 8.83
CA GLU A 142 11.61 29.75 10.13
C GLU A 142 11.18 28.71 11.16
N ILE A 143 12.16 28.07 11.78
CA ILE A 143 12.00 27.24 12.96
C ILE A 143 12.51 28.05 14.14
N ALA A 144 11.59 28.61 14.93
CA ALA A 144 11.95 29.49 16.04
C ALA A 144 12.79 28.75 17.10
N GLU A 145 12.37 27.55 17.47
CA GLU A 145 13.03 26.69 18.46
C GLU A 145 12.93 25.21 18.07
N TRP A 146 14.02 24.48 18.26
CA TRP A 146 14.04 23.01 18.25
C TRP A 146 13.36 22.48 19.52
N GLU A 147 12.72 21.31 19.42
CA GLU A 147 11.87 20.76 20.50
C GLU A 147 12.71 20.37 21.71
N GLY A 148 13.95 19.96 21.49
CA GLY A 148 14.89 19.59 22.53
C GLY A 148 16.29 19.33 21.96
N LYS A 149 17.15 18.80 22.83
CA LYS A 149 18.52 18.44 22.48
C LYS A 149 18.57 17.39 21.37
N GLU A 150 17.64 16.44 21.43
CA GLU A 150 17.58 15.26 20.59
C GLU A 150 17.28 15.66 19.14
N GLU A 151 16.28 16.53 18.93
CA GLU A 151 16.00 17.09 17.61
C GLU A 151 17.16 17.93 17.08
N PHE A 152 17.74 18.80 17.93
CA PHE A 152 18.86 19.65 17.54
C PHE A 152 20.07 18.83 17.05
N GLU A 153 20.45 17.78 17.78
CA GLU A 153 21.55 16.90 17.38
C GLU A 153 21.19 16.03 16.16
N TYR A 154 19.94 15.59 16.04
CA TYR A 154 19.45 14.90 14.84
C TYR A 154 19.59 15.80 13.60
N VAL A 155 19.09 17.03 13.64
CA VAL A 155 19.11 17.94 12.48
C VAL A 155 20.55 18.30 12.09
N LYS A 156 21.47 18.43 13.05
CA LYS A 156 22.89 18.64 12.74
C LYS A 156 23.51 17.49 11.95
N LYS A 157 23.07 16.26 12.20
CA LYS A 157 23.64 15.04 11.62
C LYS A 157 22.91 14.62 10.35
N ALA A 158 21.60 14.44 10.43
CA ALA A 158 20.75 13.89 9.37
C ALA A 158 20.01 14.98 8.56
N GLY A 159 19.81 16.16 9.14
CA GLY A 159 19.13 17.28 8.49
C GLY A 159 17.60 17.23 8.58
N VAL A 160 16.97 18.28 8.07
CA VAL A 160 15.51 18.34 7.86
C VAL A 160 15.18 17.64 6.55
N SER A 161 14.33 16.63 6.58
CA SER A 161 13.87 15.91 5.39
C SER A 161 12.86 16.76 4.63
N ILE A 162 13.04 16.86 3.32
CA ILE A 162 12.19 17.62 2.42
C ILE A 162 11.47 16.65 1.49
N PHE A 163 10.15 16.78 1.41
CA PHE A 163 9.30 16.03 0.50
C PHE A 163 8.54 16.99 -0.40
N LEU A 164 8.44 16.64 -1.68
CA LEU A 164 7.69 17.40 -2.66
C LEU A 164 6.46 16.60 -3.08
N LEU A 165 5.29 17.23 -3.05
CA LEU A 165 4.13 16.70 -3.76
C LEU A 165 4.32 16.97 -5.26
N GLN A 166 4.86 15.97 -5.97
CA GLN A 166 5.20 16.08 -7.41
C GLN A 166 3.99 16.40 -8.29
N ALA A 167 2.78 16.16 -7.78
CA ALA A 167 1.55 16.52 -8.46
C ALA A 167 1.33 18.05 -8.50
N GLY A 168 1.88 18.79 -7.53
CA GLY A 168 1.49 20.18 -7.25
C GLY A 168 0.09 20.26 -6.63
N VAL A 169 -0.23 21.39 -5.99
CA VAL A 169 -1.45 21.52 -5.14
C VAL A 169 -2.75 21.20 -5.87
N LEU A 170 -2.87 21.63 -7.13
CA LEU A 170 -4.09 21.44 -7.91
C LEU A 170 -4.36 19.96 -8.19
N LYS A 171 -3.31 19.20 -8.55
CA LYS A 171 -3.44 17.74 -8.70
C LYS A 171 -3.52 17.03 -7.36
N THR A 172 -2.89 17.51 -6.29
CA THR A 172 -3.08 16.95 -4.94
C THR A 172 -4.54 17.04 -4.49
N PHE A 173 -5.20 18.19 -4.67
CA PHE A 173 -6.64 18.31 -4.39
C PHE A 173 -7.48 17.36 -5.26
N GLN A 174 -7.05 17.08 -6.49
CA GLN A 174 -7.72 16.14 -7.40
C GLN A 174 -7.47 14.68 -7.06
N ALA A 175 -6.25 14.33 -6.66
CA ALA A 175 -5.93 12.99 -6.22
C ALA A 175 -6.62 12.66 -4.88
N LEU A 176 -6.96 13.67 -4.05
CA LEU A 176 -7.90 13.52 -2.93
C LEU A 176 -9.30 13.11 -3.43
N PHE A 177 -9.76 13.67 -4.56
CA PHE A 177 -11.00 13.24 -5.22
C PHE A 177 -10.91 11.83 -5.82
N ASP A 178 -9.73 11.28 -6.06
CA ASP A 178 -9.53 9.91 -6.56
C ASP A 178 -9.37 8.87 -5.43
N VAL A 179 -8.79 9.27 -4.28
CA VAL A 179 -8.61 8.38 -3.12
C VAL A 179 -9.83 8.32 -2.21
N LEU A 180 -10.50 9.44 -1.92
CA LEU A 180 -11.68 9.46 -1.05
C LEU A 180 -12.79 8.50 -1.54
N PRO A 181 -13.05 8.38 -2.86
CA PRO A 181 -14.02 7.40 -3.37
C PRO A 181 -13.67 5.95 -3.08
N LEU A 182 -12.39 5.58 -2.96
CA LEU A 182 -11.99 4.19 -2.68
C LEU A 182 -12.69 3.66 -1.42
N PHE A 183 -12.82 4.51 -0.40
CA PHE A 183 -13.44 4.19 0.89
C PHE A 183 -14.98 4.21 0.86
N SER A 184 -15.59 4.58 -0.26
CA SER A 184 -17.05 4.66 -0.40
C SER A 184 -17.68 3.27 -0.57
N THR A 185 -18.84 3.04 0.06
CA THR A 185 -19.66 1.83 -0.11
C THR A 185 -20.55 1.85 -1.36
N THR A 186 -20.39 2.87 -2.22
CA THR A 186 -21.19 3.06 -3.44
C THR A 186 -20.63 2.29 -4.64
N ASP A 187 -21.44 2.16 -5.69
CA ASP A 187 -20.98 1.63 -6.99
C ASP A 187 -19.84 2.48 -7.59
N TYR A 188 -19.80 3.77 -7.27
CA TYR A 188 -18.69 4.65 -7.66
C TYR A 188 -17.40 4.29 -6.93
N GLY A 189 -17.48 3.98 -5.63
CA GLY A 189 -16.34 3.50 -4.87
C GLY A 189 -15.80 2.16 -5.38
N GLU A 190 -16.68 1.21 -5.70
CA GLU A 190 -16.29 -0.05 -6.36
C GLU A 190 -15.52 0.19 -7.66
N LYS A 191 -16.06 1.02 -8.55
CA LYS A 191 -15.41 1.34 -9.83
C LYS A 191 -14.07 2.06 -9.63
N SER A 192 -13.94 2.85 -8.57
CA SER A 192 -12.70 3.55 -8.24
C SER A 192 -11.62 2.57 -7.78
N ASN A 193 -11.97 1.59 -6.93
CA ASN A 193 -11.04 0.52 -6.52
C ASN A 193 -10.59 -0.32 -7.73
N ILE A 194 -11.52 -0.74 -8.58
CA ILE A 194 -11.19 -1.50 -9.81
C ILE A 194 -10.24 -0.71 -10.71
N LYS A 195 -10.59 0.54 -11.02
CA LYS A 195 -9.77 1.41 -11.88
C LYS A 195 -8.38 1.63 -11.28
N PHE A 196 -8.28 1.77 -9.96
CA PHE A 196 -6.99 1.88 -9.28
C PHE A 196 -6.13 0.64 -9.51
N LEU A 197 -6.67 -0.55 -9.29
CA LEU A 197 -5.95 -1.82 -9.46
C LEU A 197 -5.60 -2.11 -10.93
N GLU A 198 -6.49 -1.80 -11.86
CA GLU A 198 -6.22 -1.87 -13.31
C GLU A 198 -5.04 -0.98 -13.70
N ASN A 199 -5.03 0.27 -13.23
CA ASN A 199 -3.98 1.24 -13.59
C ASN A 199 -2.61 0.92 -12.96
N HIS A 200 -2.58 0.38 -11.75
CA HIS A 200 -1.34 0.21 -10.98
C HIS A 200 -0.78 -1.19 -10.98
N MET A 201 -1.63 -2.19 -11.19
CA MET A 201 -1.25 -3.60 -11.14
C MET A 201 -1.39 -4.30 -12.49
N GLY A 202 -2.06 -3.67 -13.46
CA GLY A 202 -2.48 -4.36 -14.69
C GLY A 202 -3.52 -5.45 -14.43
N ALA A 203 -4.21 -5.40 -13.28
CA ALA A 203 -5.22 -6.38 -12.89
C ALA A 203 -6.45 -6.30 -13.79
N THR A 204 -7.14 -7.43 -14.01
CA THR A 204 -8.39 -7.48 -14.77
C THR A 204 -9.57 -7.93 -13.91
N PHE A 205 -10.64 -7.14 -13.88
CA PHE A 205 -11.86 -7.44 -13.13
C PHE A 205 -13.00 -7.80 -14.07
N GLU A 206 -12.95 -9.01 -14.64
CA GLU A 206 -14.01 -9.50 -15.52
C GLU A 206 -15.24 -9.93 -14.72
N GLU A 207 -16.42 -9.43 -15.08
CA GLU A 207 -17.67 -9.80 -14.42
C GLU A 207 -18.07 -11.25 -14.76
N ARG A 208 -18.45 -12.02 -13.72
CA ARG A 208 -18.94 -13.39 -13.83
C ARG A 208 -20.41 -13.41 -14.24
N PRO A 209 -20.88 -14.43 -14.98
CA PRO A 209 -22.30 -14.62 -15.21
C PRO A 209 -23.04 -14.85 -13.89
N ARG A 210 -24.28 -14.36 -13.80
CA ARG A 210 -25.13 -14.59 -12.62
C ARG A 210 -25.64 -16.05 -12.59
N PRO A 211 -25.89 -16.61 -11.39
CA PRO A 211 -25.68 -16.02 -10.07
C PRO A 211 -24.20 -15.94 -9.70
N TRP A 212 -23.82 -14.91 -8.93
CA TRP A 212 -22.44 -14.71 -8.44
C TRP A 212 -22.07 -15.61 -7.25
N THR A 213 -22.96 -16.54 -6.92
CA THR A 213 -22.82 -17.51 -5.83
C THR A 213 -22.80 -18.91 -6.41
N THR A 214 -21.96 -19.76 -5.83
CA THR A 214 -21.90 -21.18 -6.16
C THR A 214 -22.65 -21.98 -5.09
N SER A 215 -23.45 -22.97 -5.49
CA SER A 215 -24.11 -23.88 -4.54
C SER A 215 -23.09 -24.87 -3.99
N VAL A 216 -22.45 -24.53 -2.88
CA VAL A 216 -21.40 -25.32 -2.25
C VAL A 216 -22.01 -26.51 -1.49
N ASN A 217 -21.46 -27.70 -1.73
CA ASN A 217 -21.71 -28.87 -0.88
C ASN A 217 -20.67 -28.90 0.24
N VAL A 218 -21.12 -28.67 1.48
CA VAL A 218 -20.26 -28.57 2.67
C VAL A 218 -19.47 -29.85 2.93
N ASP A 219 -20.00 -31.02 2.56
CA ASP A 219 -19.32 -32.31 2.74
C ASP A 219 -18.01 -32.43 1.94
N ASP A 220 -17.88 -31.67 0.85
CA ASP A 220 -16.68 -31.67 0.01
C ASP A 220 -15.54 -30.81 0.60
N ILE A 221 -15.82 -30.01 1.63
CA ILE A 221 -14.84 -29.13 2.30
C ILE A 221 -14.16 -29.88 3.45
N GLN A 222 -12.85 -29.77 3.57
CA GLN A 222 -12.06 -30.53 4.54
C GLN A 222 -11.18 -29.61 5.40
N SER A 223 -10.69 -30.16 6.52
CA SER A 223 -9.73 -29.48 7.38
C SER A 223 -8.49 -29.07 6.59
N GLY A 224 -8.07 -27.83 6.78
CA GLY A 224 -6.92 -27.23 6.11
C GLY A 224 -7.20 -26.63 4.73
N ASP A 225 -8.43 -26.71 4.20
CA ASP A 225 -8.75 -26.01 2.94
C ASP A 225 -8.75 -24.49 3.16
N PHE A 226 -8.13 -23.77 2.22
CA PHE A 226 -7.87 -22.33 2.34
C PHE A 226 -8.94 -21.51 1.63
N LEU A 227 -9.31 -20.38 2.23
CA LEU A 227 -10.22 -19.39 1.65
C LEU A 227 -9.41 -18.11 1.39
N ALA A 228 -9.30 -17.71 0.13
CA ALA A 228 -8.76 -16.42 -0.28
C ALA A 228 -9.92 -15.46 -0.51
N LEU A 229 -9.92 -14.33 0.18
CA LEU A 229 -10.97 -13.32 0.12
C LEU A 229 -10.44 -12.03 -0.51
N SER A 230 -11.31 -11.36 -1.26
CA SER A 230 -11.01 -10.08 -1.91
C SER A 230 -12.22 -9.15 -1.86
N LYS A 231 -12.08 -8.06 -1.10
CA LYS A 231 -13.04 -6.97 -0.95
C LYS A 231 -12.64 -5.82 -1.86
N ILE A 232 -13.64 -5.14 -2.42
CA ILE A 232 -13.43 -4.09 -3.44
C ILE A 232 -14.32 -2.86 -3.24
N ARG A 233 -15.03 -2.78 -2.11
CA ARG A 233 -15.96 -1.70 -1.80
C ARG A 233 -15.88 -1.32 -0.32
N GLY A 234 -16.15 -0.04 -0.03
CA GLY A 234 -16.14 0.48 1.34
C GLY A 234 -14.73 0.57 1.95
N PRO A 235 -14.64 0.87 3.25
CA PRO A 235 -13.35 1.07 3.92
C PRO A 235 -12.41 -0.13 3.79
N TRP A 236 -12.92 -1.35 4.03
CA TRP A 236 -12.12 -2.58 3.90
C TRP A 236 -11.67 -2.83 2.47
N GLY A 237 -12.53 -2.58 1.47
CA GLY A 237 -12.14 -2.68 0.07
C GLY A 237 -11.04 -1.69 -0.33
N ALA A 238 -11.04 -0.48 0.23
CA ALA A 238 -9.99 0.50 0.02
C ALA A 238 -8.65 0.07 0.64
N PHE A 239 -8.67 -0.42 1.89
CA PHE A 239 -7.47 -0.94 2.55
C PHE A 239 -6.88 -2.11 1.77
N GLU A 240 -7.72 -3.08 1.38
CA GLU A 240 -7.27 -4.19 0.56
C GLU A 240 -6.75 -3.74 -0.80
N THR A 241 -7.35 -2.70 -1.42
CA THR A 241 -6.87 -2.16 -2.70
C THR A 241 -5.44 -1.63 -2.58
N LEU A 242 -5.13 -0.90 -1.51
CA LEU A 242 -3.77 -0.43 -1.25
C LEU A 242 -2.82 -1.57 -0.90
N GLN A 243 -3.29 -2.55 -0.12
CA GLN A 243 -2.52 -3.75 0.21
C GLN A 243 -2.17 -4.56 -1.05
N LYS A 244 -3.14 -4.80 -1.93
CA LYS A 244 -2.97 -5.50 -3.22
C LYS A 244 -1.90 -4.80 -4.06
N TRP A 245 -1.92 -3.46 -4.09
CA TRP A 245 -0.94 -2.68 -4.82
C TRP A 245 0.50 -2.86 -4.32
N VAL A 246 0.73 -2.81 -3.00
CA VAL A 246 2.10 -2.92 -2.45
C VAL A 246 2.61 -4.36 -2.38
N THR A 247 1.72 -5.36 -2.28
CA THR A 247 2.09 -6.78 -2.17
C THR A 247 2.06 -7.53 -3.51
N GLY A 248 1.35 -7.00 -4.51
CA GLY A 248 1.03 -7.75 -5.73
C GLY A 248 0.01 -8.86 -5.53
N SER A 249 -0.59 -8.97 -4.34
CA SER A 249 -1.68 -9.90 -4.09
C SER A 249 -2.96 -9.43 -4.79
N TYR A 250 -3.80 -10.37 -5.20
CA TYR A 250 -5.15 -10.09 -5.74
C TYR A 250 -6.26 -10.44 -4.72
N ALA A 251 -5.86 -11.08 -3.61
CA ALA A 251 -6.64 -11.27 -2.39
C ALA A 251 -6.15 -10.30 -1.30
N GLY A 252 -7.03 -9.88 -0.40
CA GLY A 252 -6.67 -9.02 0.74
C GLY A 252 -6.94 -9.64 2.11
N HIS A 253 -7.60 -10.79 2.16
CA HIS A 253 -7.87 -11.49 3.40
C HIS A 253 -7.86 -13.02 3.21
N SER A 254 -7.72 -13.75 4.31
CA SER A 254 -7.73 -15.22 4.27
C SER A 254 -8.38 -15.83 5.50
N ALA A 255 -8.97 -17.00 5.29
CA ALA A 255 -9.51 -17.85 6.33
C ALA A 255 -9.19 -19.32 6.04
N VAL A 256 -9.44 -20.20 7.01
CA VAL A 256 -9.22 -21.64 6.86
C VAL A 256 -10.38 -22.46 7.39
N CYS A 257 -10.69 -23.53 6.66
CA CYS A 257 -11.73 -24.48 7.00
C CYS A 257 -11.21 -25.57 7.94
N LEU A 258 -11.97 -25.94 8.96
CA LEU A 258 -11.64 -26.99 9.93
C LEU A 258 -12.89 -27.81 10.26
N ARG A 259 -12.75 -29.14 10.30
CA ARG A 259 -13.79 -30.04 10.84
C ARG A 259 -13.49 -30.38 12.29
N ASP A 260 -14.50 -30.30 13.14
CA ASP A 260 -14.40 -30.82 14.50
C ASP A 260 -14.50 -32.36 14.52
N PRO A 261 -14.25 -33.03 15.67
CA PRO A 261 -14.36 -34.48 15.79
C PRO A 261 -15.76 -35.04 15.46
N GLU A 262 -16.80 -34.22 15.56
CA GLU A 262 -18.18 -34.55 15.18
C GLU A 262 -18.45 -34.38 13.68
N GLY A 263 -17.47 -33.88 12.93
CA GLY A 263 -17.51 -33.66 11.50
C GLY A 263 -18.18 -32.35 11.08
N LYS A 264 -18.51 -31.44 12.01
CA LYS A 264 -19.08 -30.13 11.69
C LYS A 264 -18.00 -29.19 11.15
N LEU A 265 -18.36 -28.39 10.15
CA LEU A 265 -17.45 -27.44 9.52
C LEU A 265 -17.44 -26.08 10.24
N TRP A 266 -16.23 -25.59 10.47
CA TRP A 266 -15.90 -24.31 11.05
C TRP A 266 -14.96 -23.53 10.13
N VAL A 267 -15.05 -22.20 10.18
CA VAL A 267 -14.14 -21.28 9.51
C VAL A 267 -13.40 -20.49 10.58
N ALA A 268 -12.08 -20.54 10.56
CA ALA A 268 -11.20 -19.79 11.45
C ALA A 268 -10.52 -18.66 10.66
N GLU A 269 -10.56 -17.44 11.18
CA GLU A 269 -9.95 -16.27 10.55
C GLU A 269 -9.39 -15.32 11.61
N SER A 270 -8.34 -14.57 11.23
CA SER A 270 -7.83 -13.45 12.01
C SER A 270 -8.26 -12.16 11.34
N GLY A 271 -8.84 -11.21 12.07
CA GLY A 271 -9.21 -9.89 11.55
C GLY A 271 -10.72 -9.68 11.52
N ARG A 272 -11.42 -10.31 12.47
CA ARG A 272 -12.87 -10.19 12.60
C ARG A 272 -13.21 -9.16 13.67
N GLY A 273 -13.82 -8.05 13.27
CA GLY A 273 -14.21 -6.95 14.14
C GLY A 273 -14.77 -5.76 13.36
N ASN A 274 -14.90 -4.62 14.03
CA ASN A 274 -15.40 -3.37 13.43
C ASN A 274 -14.28 -2.35 13.15
N GLY A 275 -13.01 -2.75 13.32
CA GLY A 275 -11.85 -1.89 13.14
C GLY A 275 -10.66 -2.30 13.97
N VAL A 276 -9.56 -1.56 13.80
CA VAL A 276 -8.21 -1.89 14.31
C VAL A 276 -8.15 -2.24 15.80
N GLU A 277 -9.00 -1.61 16.62
CA GLU A 277 -9.02 -1.83 18.08
C GLU A 277 -9.87 -3.04 18.51
N ASP A 278 -10.76 -3.54 17.64
CA ASP A 278 -11.73 -4.60 17.94
C ASP A 278 -11.47 -5.91 17.16
N ASP A 279 -10.55 -5.90 16.21
CA ASP A 279 -10.31 -7.06 15.35
C ASP A 279 -9.57 -8.16 16.10
N ILE A 280 -10.18 -9.34 16.14
CA ILE A 280 -9.66 -10.51 16.84
C ILE A 280 -9.58 -11.72 15.90
N ILE A 281 -8.94 -12.77 16.42
CA ILE A 281 -8.99 -14.12 15.88
C ILE A 281 -10.26 -14.81 16.39
N ASP A 282 -11.07 -15.32 15.47
CA ASP A 282 -12.35 -15.97 15.80
C ASP A 282 -12.60 -17.21 14.94
N VAL A 283 -13.51 -18.07 15.42
CA VAL A 283 -13.90 -19.31 14.76
C VAL A 283 -15.42 -19.42 14.74
N LEU A 284 -15.98 -19.47 13.54
CA LEU A 284 -17.42 -19.54 13.34
C LEU A 284 -17.86 -20.85 12.68
N PRO A 285 -19.05 -21.37 13.04
CA PRO A 285 -19.71 -22.36 12.22
C PRO A 285 -19.86 -21.87 10.77
N TRP A 286 -19.66 -22.75 9.79
CA TRP A 286 -19.74 -22.42 8.36
C TRP A 286 -21.02 -21.65 8.00
N ASP A 287 -22.18 -22.07 8.52
CA ASP A 287 -23.47 -21.45 8.25
C ASP A 287 -23.51 -19.98 8.69
N LYS A 288 -22.94 -19.66 9.85
CA LYS A 288 -22.87 -18.28 10.35
C LYS A 288 -21.88 -17.43 9.58
N TRP A 289 -20.71 -17.99 9.26
CA TRP A 289 -19.69 -17.29 8.48
C TRP A 289 -20.21 -17.00 7.06
N TRP A 290 -20.79 -18.01 6.42
CA TRP A 290 -21.34 -17.90 5.07
C TRP A 290 -22.55 -16.95 4.98
N ASP A 291 -23.45 -16.96 5.98
CA ASP A 291 -24.56 -16.00 6.04
C ASP A 291 -24.03 -14.56 6.16
N TYR A 292 -22.97 -14.34 6.94
CA TYR A 292 -22.34 -13.04 7.05
C TYR A 292 -21.77 -12.57 5.71
N GLU A 293 -20.96 -13.39 5.03
CA GLU A 293 -20.35 -13.05 3.74
C GLU A 293 -21.40 -12.79 2.65
N LEU A 294 -22.53 -13.51 2.67
CA LEU A 294 -23.61 -13.33 1.70
C LEU A 294 -24.48 -12.11 1.96
N ASN A 295 -24.82 -11.84 3.22
CA ASN A 295 -25.93 -10.95 3.56
C ASN A 295 -25.51 -9.71 4.35
N ASN A 296 -24.38 -9.75 5.04
CA ASN A 296 -23.98 -8.72 6.00
C ASN A 296 -22.66 -8.02 5.64
N ASP A 297 -21.80 -8.63 4.82
CA ASP A 297 -20.58 -7.97 4.35
C ASP A 297 -20.90 -6.96 3.22
N SER A 298 -20.89 -5.68 3.59
CA SER A 298 -21.14 -4.55 2.67
C SER A 298 -19.97 -4.21 1.73
N SER A 299 -18.84 -4.92 1.83
CA SER A 299 -17.60 -4.66 1.09
C SER A 299 -17.51 -5.34 -0.28
N ASN A 300 -18.59 -5.99 -0.71
CA ASN A 300 -18.66 -6.79 -1.95
C ASN A 300 -17.56 -7.88 -1.98
N PRO A 301 -17.65 -8.88 -1.08
CA PRO A 301 -16.61 -9.90 -0.96
C PRO A 301 -16.60 -10.84 -2.18
N HIS A 302 -15.39 -11.24 -2.56
CA HIS A 302 -15.13 -12.29 -3.52
C HIS A 302 -14.35 -13.37 -2.80
N ILE A 303 -14.73 -14.63 -2.99
CA ILE A 303 -14.16 -15.74 -2.21
C ILE A 303 -13.75 -16.86 -3.16
N ALA A 304 -12.46 -17.18 -3.14
CA ALA A 304 -11.87 -18.35 -3.76
C ALA A 304 -11.59 -19.41 -2.69
N PHE A 305 -12.01 -20.64 -2.99
CA PHE A 305 -11.77 -21.84 -2.22
C PHE A 305 -10.66 -22.64 -2.87
N LEU A 306 -9.61 -22.90 -2.09
CA LEU A 306 -8.37 -23.54 -2.48
C LEU A 306 -8.25 -24.85 -1.67
N PRO A 307 -8.67 -25.99 -2.24
CA PRO A 307 -8.56 -27.27 -1.54
C PRO A 307 -7.10 -27.63 -1.29
N LEU A 308 -6.79 -28.17 -0.12
CA LEU A 308 -5.44 -28.68 0.17
C LEU A 308 -5.16 -29.92 -0.70
N HIS A 309 -3.93 -30.03 -1.22
CA HIS A 309 -3.52 -31.20 -1.99
C HIS A 309 -3.69 -32.49 -1.16
N PRO A 310 -4.20 -33.59 -1.73
CA PRO A 310 -4.45 -34.84 -0.98
C PRO A 310 -3.23 -35.36 -0.20
N ASP A 311 -2.03 -35.23 -0.76
CA ASP A 311 -0.78 -35.68 -0.12
C ASP A 311 -0.40 -34.85 1.11
N LEU A 312 -0.76 -33.56 1.13
CA LEU A 312 -0.56 -32.69 2.29
C LEU A 312 -1.69 -32.87 3.30
N ARG A 313 -2.92 -33.04 2.83
CA ARG A 313 -4.07 -33.39 3.69
C ARG A 313 -3.81 -34.66 4.49
N ALA A 314 -3.20 -35.68 3.87
CA ALA A 314 -2.83 -36.91 4.56
C ALA A 314 -1.75 -36.72 5.66
N LYS A 315 -1.01 -35.62 5.63
CA LYS A 315 0.02 -35.26 6.62
C LYS A 315 -0.48 -34.27 7.68
N LEU A 316 -1.62 -33.61 7.43
CA LEU A 316 -2.19 -32.62 8.32
C LEU A 316 -2.55 -33.26 9.66
N ASN A 317 -1.90 -32.82 10.74
CA ASN A 317 -2.29 -33.19 12.09
C ASN A 317 -3.46 -32.29 12.54
N GLU A 318 -4.69 -32.77 12.35
CA GLU A 318 -5.91 -32.02 12.70
C GLU A 318 -6.01 -31.68 14.19
N THR A 319 -5.52 -32.55 15.08
CA THR A 319 -5.51 -32.27 16.52
C THR A 319 -4.61 -31.06 16.82
N ALA A 320 -3.40 -31.05 16.27
CA ALA A 320 -2.46 -29.94 16.46
C ALA A 320 -2.97 -28.64 15.79
N ALA A 321 -3.64 -28.75 14.64
CA ALA A 321 -4.31 -27.62 14.00
C ALA A 321 -5.35 -26.98 14.93
N TRP A 322 -6.22 -27.80 15.54
CA TRP A 322 -7.23 -27.32 16.49
C TRP A 322 -6.63 -26.78 17.78
N GLU A 323 -5.56 -27.39 18.30
CA GLU A 323 -4.84 -26.88 19.48
C GLU A 323 -4.28 -25.48 19.21
N TYR A 324 -3.63 -25.27 18.07
CA TYR A 324 -3.15 -23.95 17.66
C TYR A 324 -4.31 -22.95 17.52
N VAL A 325 -5.35 -23.30 16.77
CA VAL A 325 -6.50 -22.41 16.51
C VAL A 325 -7.15 -21.98 17.82
N ARG A 326 -7.46 -22.93 18.72
CA ARG A 326 -8.04 -22.66 20.04
C ARG A 326 -7.13 -21.80 20.91
N SER A 327 -5.82 -21.98 20.81
CA SER A 327 -4.87 -21.16 21.55
C SER A 327 -4.88 -19.70 21.10
N MET A 328 -5.30 -19.43 19.87
CA MET A 328 -5.30 -18.10 19.26
C MET A 328 -6.67 -17.39 19.32
N VAL A 329 -7.79 -18.11 19.49
CA VAL A 329 -9.12 -17.50 19.59
C VAL A 329 -9.16 -16.41 20.67
N GLY A 330 -9.71 -15.24 20.31
CA GLY A 330 -9.82 -14.07 21.17
C GLY A 330 -8.55 -13.23 21.28
N LYS A 331 -7.46 -13.61 20.63
CA LYS A 331 -6.25 -12.79 20.54
C LYS A 331 -6.37 -11.70 19.49
N PRO A 332 -5.59 -10.60 19.60
CA PRO A 332 -5.64 -9.49 18.66
C PRO A 332 -5.22 -9.88 17.24
N TYR A 333 -5.73 -9.14 16.25
CA TYR A 333 -5.20 -9.15 14.91
C TYR A 333 -3.76 -8.66 14.86
N GLY A 334 -2.94 -9.26 14.00
CA GLY A 334 -1.54 -8.89 13.80
C GLY A 334 -1.39 -7.59 13.00
N TYR A 335 -1.73 -6.45 13.60
CA TYR A 335 -1.43 -5.15 12.99
C TYR A 335 0.05 -4.78 13.11
N HIS A 336 0.69 -5.19 14.21
CA HIS A 336 2.13 -4.97 14.47
C HIS A 336 3.02 -5.57 13.38
N ASN A 337 2.65 -6.73 12.83
CA ASN A 337 3.46 -7.41 11.81
C ASN A 337 2.97 -7.14 10.37
N LEU A 338 1.68 -6.90 10.15
CA LEU A 338 1.13 -6.68 8.80
C LEU A 338 1.88 -5.58 8.03
N ILE A 339 2.26 -4.49 8.71
CA ILE A 339 2.93 -3.35 8.08
C ILE A 339 4.32 -3.73 7.56
N PHE A 340 5.03 -4.67 8.21
CA PHE A 340 6.39 -5.06 7.83
C PHE A 340 6.42 -6.24 6.87
N SER A 341 5.39 -7.09 6.86
CA SER A 341 5.29 -8.30 6.02
C SER A 341 5.36 -8.11 4.50
N TRP A 342 5.45 -6.87 4.00
CA TRP A 342 5.65 -6.57 2.58
C TRP A 342 6.93 -5.78 2.32
N ILE A 343 7.72 -5.47 3.34
CA ILE A 343 8.92 -4.64 3.28
C ILE A 343 10.15 -5.54 3.52
N ASP A 344 10.46 -6.39 2.55
CA ASP A 344 11.57 -7.34 2.70
C ASP A 344 12.92 -6.75 2.26
N THR A 345 12.89 -5.60 1.59
CA THR A 345 14.07 -4.95 1.02
C THR A 345 14.02 -3.45 1.24
N THR A 346 15.19 -2.79 1.22
CA THR A 346 15.30 -1.35 1.47
C THR A 346 14.68 -0.46 0.38
N HIS A 347 14.48 -0.98 -0.83
CA HIS A 347 14.01 -0.20 -1.99
C HIS A 347 13.06 -0.96 -2.95
N GLY A 348 13.06 -2.29 -2.94
CA GLY A 348 12.35 -3.14 -3.91
C GLY A 348 10.91 -3.46 -3.55
N ASN A 349 10.34 -2.83 -2.53
CA ASN A 349 8.98 -3.10 -2.07
C ASN A 349 8.05 -1.89 -2.19
N TYR A 350 8.58 -0.70 -2.45
CA TYR A 350 7.81 0.54 -2.45
C TYR A 350 7.41 0.97 -3.87
N PRO A 351 6.13 0.78 -4.29
CA PRO A 351 5.66 1.34 -5.55
C PRO A 351 5.90 2.84 -5.62
N PRO A 352 6.54 3.37 -6.68
CA PRO A 352 6.75 4.81 -6.80
C PRO A 352 5.42 5.60 -6.66
N PRO A 353 5.41 6.74 -5.95
CA PRO A 353 6.57 7.45 -5.37
C PRO A 353 6.88 7.08 -3.90
N LEU A 354 6.37 5.95 -3.39
CA LEU A 354 6.66 5.52 -2.01
C LEU A 354 8.15 5.25 -1.82
N ASP A 355 8.65 5.55 -0.63
CA ASP A 355 9.96 5.13 -0.13
C ASP A 355 9.94 5.05 1.41
N ALA A 356 11.03 4.55 2.00
CA ALA A 356 11.16 4.41 3.45
C ALA A 356 11.12 5.75 4.21
N HIS A 357 11.53 6.87 3.60
CA HIS A 357 11.49 8.19 4.22
C HIS A 357 10.06 8.73 4.29
N LEU A 358 9.27 8.46 3.26
CA LEU A 358 7.86 8.79 3.25
C LEU A 358 7.09 7.95 4.27
N VAL A 359 7.41 6.66 4.39
CA VAL A 359 6.84 5.80 5.44
C VAL A 359 7.18 6.36 6.82
N ALA A 360 8.44 6.72 7.08
CA ALA A 360 8.86 7.35 8.34
C ALA A 360 8.06 8.64 8.62
N SER A 361 7.88 9.48 7.59
CA SER A 361 7.16 10.75 7.73
C SER A 361 5.66 10.54 7.98
N ALA A 362 5.04 9.56 7.32
CA ALA A 362 3.65 9.18 7.57
C ALA A 362 3.48 8.65 9.00
N MET A 363 4.42 7.84 9.49
CA MET A 363 4.43 7.34 10.87
C MET A 363 4.57 8.49 11.88
N THR A 364 5.42 9.49 11.61
CA THR A 364 5.56 10.70 12.44
C THR A 364 4.26 11.51 12.48
N ILE A 365 3.63 11.76 11.32
CA ILE A 365 2.34 12.47 11.25
C ILE A 365 1.28 11.69 12.06
N TRP A 366 1.18 10.39 11.85
CA TRP A 366 0.16 9.57 12.50
C TRP A 366 0.38 9.46 14.02
N LYS A 367 1.63 9.42 14.50
CA LYS A 367 1.97 9.53 15.93
C LYS A 367 1.40 10.81 16.53
N GLN A 368 1.51 11.94 15.83
CA GLN A 368 0.99 13.22 16.33
C GLN A 368 -0.55 13.26 16.36
N VAL A 369 -1.22 12.60 15.41
CA VAL A 369 -2.69 12.65 15.27
C VAL A 369 -3.39 11.58 16.12
N ARG A 370 -2.84 10.36 16.22
CA ARG A 370 -3.39 9.20 16.95
C ARG A 370 -2.27 8.44 17.69
N PRO A 371 -1.71 9.01 18.76
CA PRO A 371 -0.51 8.47 19.41
C PRO A 371 -0.69 7.06 20.00
N THR A 372 -1.86 6.76 20.56
CA THR A 372 -2.16 5.42 21.13
C THR A 372 -2.26 4.34 20.06
N LEU A 373 -2.83 4.68 18.90
CA LEU A 373 -2.92 3.77 17.76
C LEU A 373 -1.55 3.55 17.13
N ALA A 374 -0.74 4.60 16.95
CA ALA A 374 0.62 4.48 16.43
C ALA A 374 1.52 3.58 17.30
N ALA A 375 1.39 3.65 18.63
CA ALA A 375 2.11 2.78 19.54
C ALA A 375 1.78 1.29 19.30
N ASN A 376 0.50 1.00 19.04
CA ASN A 376 -0.01 -0.35 18.77
C ASN A 376 0.21 -0.83 17.33
N LEU A 377 0.68 0.02 16.41
CA LEU A 377 0.85 -0.36 15.00
C LEU A 377 2.31 -0.64 14.64
N TRP A 378 3.28 0.05 15.25
CA TRP A 378 4.68 -0.09 14.83
C TRP A 378 5.74 0.18 15.90
N ASN A 379 5.50 1.03 16.92
CA ASN A 379 6.60 1.40 17.83
C ASN A 379 7.19 0.21 18.58
N GLU A 380 6.33 -0.69 19.08
CA GLU A 380 6.80 -1.89 19.78
C GLU A 380 7.55 -2.83 18.83
N ALA A 381 7.00 -3.05 17.63
CA ALA A 381 7.60 -3.87 16.59
C ALA A 381 8.98 -3.35 16.14
N LEU A 382 9.14 -2.03 16.03
CA LEU A 382 10.42 -1.39 15.73
C LEU A 382 11.42 -1.55 16.88
N ASN A 383 10.98 -1.46 18.14
CA ASN A 383 11.83 -1.68 19.31
C ASN A 383 12.34 -3.14 19.36
N ILE A 384 11.45 -4.12 19.13
CA ILE A 384 11.83 -5.53 19.10
C ILE A 384 12.91 -5.77 18.03
N ARG A 385 12.71 -5.26 16.81
CA ARG A 385 13.68 -5.34 15.70
C ARG A 385 15.02 -4.71 16.06
N LEU A 386 15.00 -3.59 16.78
CA LEU A 386 16.20 -2.85 17.20
C LEU A 386 16.88 -3.45 18.45
N GLY A 387 16.24 -4.41 19.13
CA GLY A 387 16.71 -4.95 20.40
C GLY A 387 16.56 -3.98 21.58
N THR A 388 15.66 -3.00 21.48
CA THR A 388 15.38 -1.98 22.50
C THR A 388 14.00 -2.16 23.12
N LYS A 389 13.64 -1.33 24.10
CA LYS A 389 12.32 -1.31 24.73
C LYS A 389 11.90 0.13 25.02
N ASP A 390 10.61 0.39 24.85
CA ASP A 390 9.95 1.64 25.23
C ASP A 390 10.56 2.92 24.62
N LEU A 391 11.36 2.81 23.56
CA LEU A 391 11.80 3.96 22.78
C LEU A 391 10.65 4.46 21.91
N ASP A 392 10.48 5.77 21.83
CA ASP A 392 9.57 6.36 20.88
C ASP A 392 10.18 6.47 19.46
N LEU A 393 9.36 6.73 18.44
CA LEU A 393 9.84 6.76 17.04
C LEU A 393 11.10 7.64 16.82
N PRO A 394 11.18 8.89 17.33
CA PRO A 394 12.41 9.66 17.29
C PRO A 394 13.62 8.99 17.95
N GLU A 395 13.46 8.43 19.15
CA GLU A 395 14.53 7.72 19.84
C GLU A 395 14.99 6.48 19.07
N ILE A 396 14.05 5.74 18.48
CA ILE A 396 14.32 4.60 17.58
C ILE A 396 15.17 5.06 16.40
N LEU A 397 14.77 6.14 15.70
CA LEU A 397 15.51 6.65 14.53
C LEU A 397 16.94 7.07 14.90
N VAL A 398 17.13 7.70 16.05
CA VAL A 398 18.47 8.06 16.57
C VAL A 398 19.28 6.81 16.92
N GLU A 399 18.66 5.80 17.55
CA GLU A 399 19.34 4.58 17.97
C GLU A 399 19.74 3.68 16.79
N VAL A 400 18.89 3.58 15.77
CA VAL A 400 19.23 2.93 14.48
C VAL A 400 20.53 3.49 13.90
N GLU A 401 20.64 4.81 13.85
CA GLU A 401 21.85 5.45 13.34
C GLU A 401 23.08 5.23 14.24
N LYS A 402 22.90 5.16 15.57
CA LYS A 402 24.00 4.85 16.51
C LYS A 402 24.52 3.43 16.31
N GLN A 403 23.64 2.49 15.98
CA GLN A 403 23.99 1.12 15.65
C GLN A 403 24.55 0.96 14.23
N GLY A 404 24.66 2.06 13.46
CA GLY A 404 25.26 2.06 12.12
C GLY A 404 24.35 1.47 11.04
N SER A 405 23.04 1.42 11.29
CA SER A 405 22.03 0.97 10.33
C SER A 405 21.16 2.16 9.84
N SER A 406 20.25 1.90 8.92
CA SER A 406 19.28 2.85 8.39
C SER A 406 17.85 2.46 8.76
N PHE A 407 16.92 3.41 8.71
CA PHE A 407 15.51 3.09 9.00
C PHE A 407 14.94 2.07 8.01
N GLY A 408 15.31 2.14 6.72
CA GLY A 408 14.90 1.15 5.73
C GLY A 408 15.42 -0.26 6.04
N GLU A 409 16.64 -0.39 6.55
CA GLU A 409 17.17 -1.68 7.02
C GLU A 409 16.45 -2.17 8.27
N LEU A 410 16.08 -1.29 9.20
CA LEU A 410 15.26 -1.65 10.37
C LEU A 410 13.89 -2.19 9.93
N LEU A 411 13.22 -1.51 8.99
CA LEU A 411 11.93 -1.95 8.46
C LEU A 411 12.03 -3.33 7.80
N ALA A 412 13.15 -3.64 7.15
CA ALA A 412 13.41 -4.88 6.44
C ALA A 412 13.97 -6.02 7.31
N ILE A 413 14.02 -5.85 8.64
CA ILE A 413 14.31 -6.97 9.54
C ILE A 413 13.09 -7.89 9.57
N PRO A 414 13.26 -9.19 9.23
CA PRO A 414 12.13 -10.12 9.20
C PRO A 414 11.46 -10.26 10.57
N GLU A 415 10.14 -10.15 10.58
CA GLU A 415 9.29 -10.57 11.69
C GLU A 415 9.56 -12.04 12.03
N GLN A 416 9.47 -12.39 13.31
CA GLN A 416 9.61 -13.76 13.76
C GLN A 416 8.29 -14.26 14.35
N ASP A 417 7.91 -15.49 14.02
CA ASP A 417 6.64 -16.11 14.44
C ASP A 417 6.50 -16.27 15.96
N ASP A 418 7.61 -16.19 16.69
CA ASP A 418 7.66 -16.31 18.16
C ASP A 418 7.72 -14.96 18.89
N TRP A 419 7.72 -13.83 18.16
CA TRP A 419 7.60 -12.51 18.77
C TRP A 419 6.23 -12.34 19.42
N ILE A 420 6.25 -11.71 20.60
CA ILE A 420 5.07 -11.46 21.44
C ILE A 420 5.09 -9.99 21.81
N TYR A 421 3.97 -9.33 21.56
CA TYR A 421 3.74 -7.92 21.81
C TYR A 421 3.09 -7.69 23.19
N ALA A 422 2.98 -6.43 23.62
CA ALA A 422 2.43 -6.06 24.92
C ALA A 422 0.96 -6.46 25.07
N ASP A 423 0.20 -6.48 23.97
CA ASP A 423 -1.18 -6.97 23.89
C ASP A 423 -1.28 -8.50 23.72
N GLY A 424 -0.14 -9.18 23.66
CA GLY A 424 0.00 -10.63 23.63
C GLY A 424 0.44 -11.16 22.27
N LYS A 425 0.22 -12.46 22.06
CA LYS A 425 0.45 -13.08 20.76
C LYS A 425 -0.65 -12.61 19.80
N SER A 426 -0.28 -12.23 18.59
CA SER A 426 -1.20 -11.80 17.53
C SER A 426 -0.76 -12.44 16.21
N ALA A 427 -1.65 -12.44 15.21
CA ALA A 427 -1.31 -12.95 13.88
C ALA A 427 -2.17 -12.24 12.83
N SER A 428 -1.58 -11.86 11.70
CA SER A 428 -2.36 -11.37 10.55
C SER A 428 -3.21 -12.52 9.98
N CYS A 429 -4.17 -12.20 9.10
CA CYS A 429 -5.07 -13.21 8.50
C CYS A 429 -4.32 -14.40 7.89
N VAL A 430 -3.25 -14.12 7.17
CA VAL A 430 -2.46 -15.14 6.47
C VAL A 430 -1.47 -15.84 7.39
N ALA A 431 -0.78 -15.09 8.26
CA ALA A 431 0.15 -15.66 9.23
C ALA A 431 -0.57 -16.64 10.15
N PHE A 432 -1.80 -16.34 10.58
CA PHE A 432 -2.63 -17.24 11.39
C PHE A 432 -2.86 -18.59 10.70
N VAL A 433 -3.25 -18.59 9.42
CA VAL A 433 -3.49 -19.83 8.66
C VAL A 433 -2.21 -20.62 8.46
N LEU A 434 -1.11 -19.94 8.13
CA LEU A 434 0.16 -20.60 7.87
C LEU A 434 0.86 -21.08 9.15
N GLU A 435 0.72 -20.39 10.29
CA GLU A 435 1.17 -20.87 11.59
C GLU A 435 0.39 -22.12 12.01
N MET A 436 -0.92 -22.17 11.70
CA MET A 436 -1.71 -23.39 11.88
C MET A 436 -1.16 -24.53 11.01
N TYR A 437 -0.83 -24.28 9.74
CA TYR A 437 -0.18 -25.27 8.88
C TYR A 437 1.18 -25.72 9.42
N LYS A 438 1.98 -24.82 10.00
CA LYS A 438 3.25 -25.16 10.68
C LYS A 438 3.00 -26.07 11.87
N ALA A 439 2.08 -25.70 12.76
CA ALA A 439 1.70 -26.50 13.92
C ALA A 439 1.14 -27.88 13.53
N ALA A 440 0.39 -27.95 12.44
CA ALA A 440 -0.16 -29.18 11.88
C ALA A 440 0.85 -30.02 11.09
N GLY A 441 2.10 -29.56 10.95
CA GLY A 441 3.21 -30.32 10.37
C GLY A 441 3.37 -30.21 8.85
N LEU A 442 2.66 -29.31 8.16
CA LEU A 442 2.69 -29.23 6.70
C LEU A 442 4.02 -28.71 6.13
N PHE A 443 4.71 -27.84 6.86
CA PHE A 443 6.05 -27.36 6.47
C PHE A 443 7.17 -28.37 6.79
N GLY A 444 6.87 -29.44 7.53
CA GLY A 444 7.82 -30.50 7.84
C GLY A 444 9.15 -29.97 8.42
N PRO A 445 10.32 -30.43 7.91
CA PRO A 445 11.63 -29.98 8.38
C PRO A 445 11.90 -28.48 8.20
N LEU A 446 11.19 -27.80 7.30
CA LEU A 446 11.38 -26.37 7.01
C LEU A 446 10.68 -25.45 8.02
N ALA A 447 9.83 -26.00 8.89
CA ALA A 447 9.01 -25.21 9.81
C ALA A 447 9.83 -24.23 10.68
N ASN A 448 11.04 -24.62 11.11
CA ASN A 448 11.87 -23.76 11.95
C ASN A 448 12.68 -22.71 11.17
N SER A 449 12.67 -22.76 9.84
CA SER A 449 13.44 -21.87 8.97
C SER A 449 12.59 -20.94 8.12
N ILE A 450 11.28 -20.95 8.31
CA ILE A 450 10.33 -20.10 7.58
C ILE A 450 9.57 -19.31 8.62
N GLN A 451 9.62 -17.98 8.53
CA GLN A 451 8.78 -17.10 9.33
C GLN A 451 7.52 -16.78 8.52
N VAL A 452 6.39 -17.39 8.86
CA VAL A 452 5.15 -17.19 8.09
C VAL A 452 4.46 -15.87 8.42
N THR A 453 4.93 -15.17 9.45
CA THR A 453 4.62 -13.78 9.73
C THR A 453 5.12 -12.81 8.65
N GLU A 454 6.10 -13.21 7.85
CA GLU A 454 6.60 -12.47 6.67
C GLU A 454 5.77 -12.71 5.41
N PHE A 455 4.80 -13.63 5.43
CA PHE A 455 4.07 -13.98 4.21
C PHE A 455 2.97 -12.97 3.95
N THR A 456 2.89 -12.51 2.70
CA THR A 456 1.71 -11.82 2.18
C THR A 456 0.64 -12.84 1.73
N LEU A 457 -0.55 -12.36 1.39
CA LEU A 457 -1.59 -13.22 0.81
C LEU A 457 -1.13 -13.85 -0.52
N LYS A 458 -0.30 -13.15 -1.31
CA LYS A 458 0.30 -13.68 -2.54
C LYS A 458 1.17 -14.88 -2.24
N ASP A 459 2.01 -14.77 -1.23
CA ASP A 459 2.92 -15.84 -0.87
C ASP A 459 2.16 -17.08 -0.41
N ALA A 460 1.06 -16.90 0.34
CA ALA A 460 0.24 -18.02 0.75
C ALA A 460 -0.42 -18.76 -0.43
N TYR A 461 -1.14 -18.07 -1.32
CA TYR A 461 -1.82 -18.78 -2.42
C TYR A 461 -0.87 -19.30 -3.51
N THR A 462 0.38 -18.82 -3.55
CA THR A 462 1.42 -19.32 -4.47
C THR A 462 2.15 -20.55 -3.93
N LEU A 463 2.08 -20.84 -2.62
CA LEU A 463 2.59 -22.09 -2.05
C LEU A 463 2.00 -23.29 -2.80
N ASN A 464 2.85 -24.25 -3.13
CA ASN A 464 2.48 -25.51 -3.79
C ASN A 464 1.75 -26.48 -2.82
N PHE A 465 0.74 -25.97 -2.11
CA PHE A 465 0.00 -26.66 -1.07
C PHE A 465 -1.36 -27.16 -1.52
N TYR A 466 -1.87 -26.64 -2.63
CA TYR A 466 -3.26 -26.77 -3.01
C TYR A 466 -3.45 -27.79 -4.13
N GLU A 467 -4.71 -28.13 -4.42
CA GLU A 467 -5.05 -29.03 -5.50
C GLU A 467 -4.65 -28.46 -6.86
N ASN A 468 -3.90 -29.24 -7.65
CA ASN A 468 -3.44 -28.88 -8.99
C ASN A 468 -4.11 -29.72 -10.09
N ASN A 469 -4.88 -30.74 -9.72
CA ASN A 469 -5.64 -31.57 -10.63
C ASN A 469 -7.13 -31.17 -10.62
N SER A 470 -7.54 -30.50 -11.69
CA SER A 470 -8.94 -30.08 -11.91
C SER A 470 -9.98 -31.21 -11.81
N SER A 471 -9.60 -32.48 -12.05
CA SER A 471 -10.53 -33.61 -11.91
C SER A 471 -10.84 -33.99 -10.46
N ARG A 472 -10.03 -33.51 -9.51
CA ARG A 472 -10.22 -33.74 -8.06
C ARG A 472 -10.91 -32.57 -7.36
N LEU A 473 -11.03 -31.42 -8.03
CA LEU A 473 -11.81 -30.31 -7.52
C LEU A 473 -13.28 -30.72 -7.31
N PRO A 474 -13.98 -30.15 -6.31
CA PRO A 474 -15.39 -30.45 -6.08
C PRO A 474 -16.24 -30.24 -7.33
N LYS A 475 -17.30 -31.04 -7.50
CA LYS A 475 -18.15 -30.97 -8.70
C LYS A 475 -18.81 -29.60 -8.91
N TRP A 476 -19.03 -28.86 -7.82
CA TRP A 476 -19.62 -27.51 -7.85
C TRP A 476 -18.62 -26.42 -8.23
N CYS A 477 -17.31 -26.69 -8.25
CA CYS A 477 -16.22 -25.72 -8.41
C CYS A 477 -16.34 -24.79 -9.63
N HIS A 478 -16.83 -25.33 -10.75
CA HIS A 478 -17.01 -24.59 -12.01
C HIS A 478 -18.48 -24.49 -12.43
N GLY A 479 -19.43 -24.75 -11.52
CA GLY A 479 -20.85 -24.84 -11.86
C GLY A 479 -21.51 -23.53 -12.29
N GLY A 480 -20.89 -22.38 -11.98
CA GLY A 480 -21.47 -21.05 -12.17
C GLY A 480 -20.73 -20.13 -13.13
N ASP A 481 -19.63 -20.56 -13.76
CA ASP A 481 -18.88 -19.75 -14.73
C ASP A 481 -18.43 -20.60 -15.93
N HIS A 482 -18.42 -19.99 -17.11
CA HIS A 482 -17.93 -20.59 -18.35
C HIS A 482 -16.40 -20.69 -18.40
N VAL A 483 -15.71 -19.84 -17.62
CA VAL A 483 -14.26 -19.88 -17.46
C VAL A 483 -13.89 -20.83 -16.32
N LYS A 484 -13.01 -21.79 -16.60
CA LYS A 484 -12.51 -22.74 -15.61
C LYS A 484 -11.21 -22.22 -15.00
N LEU A 485 -11.27 -21.83 -13.74
CA LEU A 485 -10.10 -21.47 -12.93
C LEU A 485 -9.41 -22.74 -12.39
N PRO A 486 -8.13 -22.69 -11.97
CA PRO A 486 -7.47 -23.84 -11.36
C PRO A 486 -7.95 -24.12 -9.91
N TYR A 487 -8.77 -23.22 -9.35
CA TYR A 487 -9.41 -23.30 -8.04
C TYR A 487 -10.91 -22.98 -8.16
N CYS A 488 -11.64 -22.99 -7.04
CA CYS A 488 -13.08 -22.76 -7.03
C CYS A 488 -13.40 -21.35 -6.58
N GLN A 489 -14.16 -20.59 -7.35
CA GLN A 489 -14.69 -19.31 -6.86
C GLN A 489 -16.14 -19.49 -6.39
N ILE A 490 -16.37 -19.30 -5.10
CA ILE A 490 -17.66 -19.59 -4.45
C ILE A 490 -18.55 -18.36 -4.27
N LEU A 491 -17.95 -17.16 -4.25
CA LEU A 491 -18.65 -15.88 -4.13
C LEU A 491 -17.98 -14.80 -4.97
N GLY A 492 -18.77 -13.82 -5.41
CA GLY A 492 -18.28 -12.54 -5.91
C GLY A 492 -18.65 -12.25 -7.36
N LYS A 493 -18.87 -10.97 -7.64
CA LYS A 493 -19.28 -10.43 -8.95
C LYS A 493 -18.19 -10.57 -10.01
N TYR A 494 -16.94 -10.29 -9.66
CA TYR A 494 -15.80 -10.33 -10.56
C TYR A 494 -15.04 -11.64 -10.44
N ARG A 495 -14.40 -12.08 -11.52
CA ARG A 495 -13.55 -13.27 -11.49
C ARG A 495 -12.30 -12.98 -10.66
N MET A 496 -12.01 -13.84 -9.70
CA MET A 496 -10.79 -13.75 -8.91
C MET A 496 -9.64 -14.33 -9.71
N ASP A 497 -8.61 -13.51 -9.91
CA ASP A 497 -7.30 -13.95 -10.39
C ASP A 497 -6.38 -14.16 -9.18
N LEU A 498 -5.57 -15.22 -9.19
CA LEU A 498 -4.57 -15.54 -8.17
C LEU A 498 -3.24 -15.84 -8.90
N PRO A 499 -2.48 -14.79 -9.30
CA PRO A 499 -1.30 -14.95 -10.14
C PRO A 499 -0.22 -15.82 -9.51
N GLY A 500 0.19 -16.89 -10.19
CA GLY A 500 1.16 -17.84 -9.67
C GLY A 500 0.57 -18.82 -8.64
N TYR A 501 -0.76 -18.96 -8.60
CA TYR A 501 -1.45 -19.97 -7.79
C TYR A 501 -0.72 -21.31 -7.80
N ASN A 502 -0.42 -21.81 -6.59
CA ASN A 502 0.05 -23.17 -6.36
C ASN A 502 1.29 -23.56 -7.19
N SER A 503 2.33 -22.72 -7.17
CA SER A 503 3.49 -22.84 -8.07
C SER A 503 4.86 -22.92 -7.37
N ILE A 504 4.93 -22.62 -6.07
CA ILE A 504 6.20 -22.44 -5.35
C ILE A 504 6.31 -23.47 -4.22
N ASP A 505 7.30 -24.35 -4.31
CA ASP A 505 7.65 -25.25 -3.20
C ASP A 505 8.28 -24.44 -2.05
N PRO A 506 7.97 -24.74 -0.77
CA PRO A 506 8.62 -24.07 0.35
C PRO A 506 10.13 -24.31 0.37
N TYR A 507 10.89 -23.31 0.82
CA TYR A 507 12.34 -23.38 1.01
C TYR A 507 12.77 -22.55 2.22
N HIS A 508 14.03 -22.67 2.63
CA HIS A 508 14.58 -21.96 3.79
C HIS A 508 14.54 -20.44 3.60
N ASN A 509 14.15 -19.70 4.64
CA ASN A 509 14.13 -18.24 4.69
C ASN A 509 13.26 -17.57 3.59
N MET A 510 12.25 -18.30 3.12
CA MET A 510 11.33 -17.86 2.07
C MET A 510 10.61 -16.56 2.46
N ASN A 511 10.57 -15.60 1.54
CA ASN A 511 9.92 -14.29 1.69
C ASN A 511 10.55 -13.34 2.73
N GLU A 512 11.81 -13.57 3.14
CA GLU A 512 12.49 -12.61 4.04
C GLU A 512 13.20 -11.49 3.27
N ARG A 513 13.28 -11.59 1.92
CA ARG A 513 14.05 -10.70 1.04
C ARG A 513 13.41 -10.48 -0.34
N CYS A 514 12.10 -10.65 -0.48
CA CYS A 514 11.42 -10.55 -1.77
C CYS A 514 11.01 -9.11 -2.12
N PRO A 515 11.42 -8.58 -3.28
CA PRO A 515 10.82 -7.37 -3.82
C PRO A 515 9.38 -7.61 -4.30
N SER A 516 8.55 -6.57 -4.26
CA SER A 516 7.13 -6.59 -4.63
C SER A 516 6.70 -5.40 -5.50
N LEU A 517 7.57 -4.91 -6.39
CA LEU A 517 7.24 -3.75 -7.23
C LEU A 517 6.24 -4.06 -8.36
N PRO A 518 5.21 -3.22 -8.58
CA PRO A 518 4.34 -3.29 -9.74
C PRO A 518 5.08 -2.91 -11.05
N THR A 519 4.54 -3.27 -12.22
CA THR A 519 3.32 -4.07 -12.45
C THR A 519 3.60 -5.58 -12.47
N GLU A 520 4.87 -5.97 -12.67
CA GLU A 520 5.23 -7.39 -12.88
C GLU A 520 5.32 -8.18 -11.58
N TYR A 521 5.55 -7.50 -10.44
CA TYR A 521 5.75 -8.15 -9.14
C TYR A 521 6.76 -9.29 -9.21
N TYR A 522 7.88 -9.03 -9.90
CA TYR A 522 8.92 -9.99 -10.15
C TYR A 522 9.49 -10.52 -8.83
N ARG A 523 9.45 -11.85 -8.68
CA ARG A 523 9.96 -12.58 -7.52
C ARG A 523 11.28 -13.28 -7.91
N PRO A 524 12.45 -12.81 -7.44
CA PRO A 524 13.72 -13.49 -7.64
C PRO A 524 13.69 -14.92 -7.08
N ASN A 525 14.49 -15.81 -7.68
CA ASN A 525 14.65 -17.17 -7.15
C ASN A 525 15.24 -17.13 -5.73
N ASN A 526 14.61 -17.83 -4.80
CA ASN A 526 15.04 -17.95 -3.41
C ASN A 526 15.23 -16.60 -2.70
N CYS A 527 14.33 -15.63 -2.99
CA CYS A 527 13.96 -14.66 -1.96
C CYS A 527 13.02 -15.41 -0.99
#